data_AF-A0A7N2M358-F1
#
_entry.id   AF-A0A7N2M358-F1
#
_cell.length_a   1.000
_cell.length_b   1.000
_cell.length_c   1.000
_cell.angle_alpha   90.00
_cell.angle_beta   90.00
_cell.angle_gamma   90.00
#
_symmetry.space_group_name_H-M   'P 1'
#
loop_
_entity.id
_entity.type
_entity.pdbx_description
1 polymer ?
#
loop_
_entity_poly.entity_id
_entity_poly.type
_entity_poly.pdbx_seq_one_letter_code
_entity_poly.pdbx_strand_id
1 'polypeptide(L)'
;MSTPSTPQAESNHFHTESRLSHSLLTESSPSADPLSEARDDREIHEDNFLGQETPLTSTKSIDQIELLREQQKILSGEVALHSSALKRLSEEAARNPQKDQIYLEMRKLKDEINAKNEQLTLLEKQIADSINVVHNTMDNLELSQPVTELMMQLNEKSFELEVKAADNRIIQEQLNQKICECEELQETVASLKQQLSNALELRTFSPVVSYSQQFSETKSSHGELGSDKGNAILSDPIEGLLRQAQAAEIEELKQKVSELTESKEQLELRNQKLAEESTYAKGLASAAAVELKALSEEVAKLMNHNERLAAELATSKNSPTQRRSSTPVRNGRRDSHIKRNDQGGSVSDIKRELAISRERELSYETVLLEKDQREAELQRKVEESKQREAYLENELANMWVLVAKLKKSNGAETDVSLSTRETQRVDGNSFGI
;
A
#
# COMPACT_ATOMS: atom_id res chain seq x y z
N MET A 1 -23.74 11.64 70.70
CA MET A 1 -22.28 11.41 70.53
C MET A 1 -21.97 11.38 69.05
N SER A 2 -20.76 11.83 68.70
CA SER A 2 -20.32 12.45 67.44
C SER A 2 -20.50 11.70 66.09
N THR A 3 -20.52 12.50 65.02
CA THR A 3 -20.22 12.24 63.59
C THR A 3 -18.67 12.16 63.37
N PRO A 4 -18.05 12.10 62.15
CA PRO A 4 -18.52 12.18 60.74
C PRO A 4 -18.07 10.93 59.89
N SER A 5 -17.93 10.86 58.54
CA SER A 5 -17.79 11.82 57.41
C SER A 5 -18.25 11.26 56.04
N THR A 6 -18.30 12.12 55.02
CA THR A 6 -18.35 11.81 53.56
C THR A 6 -17.10 12.46 52.88
N PRO A 7 -16.79 12.22 51.58
CA PRO A 7 -17.31 13.12 50.52
C PRO A 7 -17.61 12.44 49.16
N GLN A 8 -18.00 13.27 48.17
CA GLN A 8 -18.74 12.92 46.95
C GLN A 8 -17.94 13.17 45.65
N ALA A 9 -18.54 12.88 44.49
CA ALA A 9 -17.95 12.95 43.15
C ALA A 9 -17.84 14.35 42.52
N GLU A 10 -16.94 14.46 41.53
CA GLU A 10 -16.82 15.55 40.54
C GLU A 10 -17.11 14.92 39.15
N SER A 11 -17.98 15.38 38.25
CA SER A 11 -18.59 16.69 37.90
C SER A 11 -17.89 17.42 36.75
N ASN A 12 -18.42 17.24 35.54
CA ASN A 12 -18.06 17.98 34.33
C ASN A 12 -18.20 19.51 34.51
N HIS A 13 -17.39 20.28 33.79
CA HIS A 13 -17.46 21.74 33.83
C HIS A 13 -17.33 22.36 32.42
N PHE A 14 -18.47 22.76 31.84
CA PHE A 14 -18.54 23.74 30.76
C PHE A 14 -18.85 25.11 31.36
N HIS A 15 -18.13 26.16 30.95
CA HIS A 15 -18.51 27.54 31.28
C HIS A 15 -18.44 28.45 30.06
N THR A 16 -19.63 28.78 29.57
CA THR A 16 -19.92 30.00 28.81
C THR A 16 -20.39 31.09 29.78
N GLU A 17 -19.81 32.28 29.74
CA GLU A 17 -20.58 33.53 29.55
C GLU A 17 -19.65 34.73 29.36
N SER A 18 -20.06 35.65 28.49
CA SER A 18 -19.39 36.92 28.24
C SER A 18 -20.19 38.05 28.89
N ARG A 19 -19.58 38.82 29.79
CA ARG A 19 -20.17 40.05 30.34
C ARG A 19 -19.12 41.16 30.52
N LEU A 20 -19.24 42.15 29.65
CA LEU A 20 -19.08 43.60 29.86
C LEU A 20 -18.32 44.05 31.12
N SER A 21 -17.25 44.83 30.92
CA SER A 21 -16.92 45.97 31.79
C SER A 21 -16.12 47.02 31.03
N HIS A 22 -16.66 48.24 30.97
CA HIS A 22 -15.93 49.43 30.53
C HIS A 22 -14.98 49.90 31.64
N SER A 23 -13.82 50.46 31.27
CA SER A 23 -13.20 51.49 32.09
C SER A 23 -12.41 52.46 31.20
N LEU A 24 -12.71 53.75 31.33
CA LEU A 24 -12.02 54.87 30.70
C LEU A 24 -11.17 55.57 31.76
N LEU A 25 -9.92 55.91 31.45
CA LEU A 25 -9.08 56.96 32.05
C LEU A 25 -7.81 57.04 31.17
N THR A 26 -7.68 57.97 30.21
CA THR A 26 -7.42 59.43 30.32
C THR A 26 -5.93 59.76 30.38
N GLU A 27 -5.51 60.67 29.48
CA GLU A 27 -4.19 61.32 29.35
C GLU A 27 -2.99 60.41 28.99
N SER A 28 -2.08 60.78 28.07
CA SER A 28 -1.84 62.10 27.44
C SER A 28 -1.12 61.99 26.08
N SER A 29 -1.21 63.06 25.27
CA SER A 29 -0.38 63.32 24.07
C SER A 29 -0.06 64.82 24.02
N PRO A 30 1.12 65.23 23.52
CA PRO A 30 1.24 65.75 22.13
C PRO A 30 2.58 65.29 21.47
N SER A 31 2.92 65.51 20.19
CA SER A 31 2.68 66.64 19.28
C SER A 31 2.99 66.29 17.80
N ALA A 32 2.39 67.07 16.90
CA ALA A 32 2.63 67.31 15.45
C ALA A 32 4.13 67.48 15.01
N ASP A 33 4.55 67.55 13.73
CA ASP A 33 3.90 67.65 12.39
C ASP A 33 4.94 67.19 11.28
N PRO A 34 4.75 67.32 9.92
CA PRO A 34 5.38 66.42 8.93
C PRO A 34 6.31 67.09 7.87
N LEU A 35 6.60 66.35 6.78
CA LEU A 35 7.15 66.74 5.44
C LEU A 35 8.67 66.74 5.19
N SER A 36 9.12 65.81 4.34
CA SER A 36 9.96 65.96 3.12
C SER A 36 10.37 64.54 2.68
N GLU A 37 9.92 63.93 1.57
CA GLU A 37 9.95 64.31 0.14
C GLU A 37 11.33 64.14 -0.54
N ALA A 38 11.31 63.40 -1.67
CA ALA A 38 12.40 63.07 -2.60
C ALA A 38 13.57 62.23 -2.02
N ARG A 39 13.86 61.02 -2.52
CA ARG A 39 14.07 60.73 -3.97
C ARG A 39 13.70 59.30 -4.37
N ASP A 40 13.23 59.24 -5.61
CA ASP A 40 13.17 58.07 -6.48
C ASP A 40 14.59 57.46 -6.66
N ASP A 41 14.76 56.18 -6.33
CA ASP A 41 15.74 55.33 -7.01
C ASP A 41 15.20 53.90 -7.14
N ARG A 42 15.53 53.28 -8.27
CA ARG A 42 14.67 52.31 -8.95
C ARG A 42 15.36 50.97 -9.05
N GLU A 43 15.51 50.27 -7.93
CA GLU A 43 16.14 48.95 -7.89
C GLU A 43 15.09 47.84 -7.74
N ILE A 44 14.66 47.32 -8.90
CA ILE A 44 13.86 46.10 -9.01
C ILE A 44 14.77 44.93 -8.60
N HIS A 45 14.65 44.47 -7.36
CA HIS A 45 15.22 43.17 -6.96
C HIS A 45 14.15 42.09 -7.13
N GLU A 46 14.07 41.53 -8.35
CA GLU A 46 13.40 40.25 -8.56
C GLU A 46 14.22 39.14 -7.90
N ASP A 47 13.98 38.91 -6.61
CA ASP A 47 14.55 37.78 -5.89
C ASP A 47 13.71 36.52 -6.20
N ASN A 48 13.87 36.00 -7.42
CA ASN A 48 13.33 34.72 -7.88
C ASN A 48 14.03 33.55 -7.15
N PHE A 49 13.78 33.39 -5.85
CA PHE A 49 14.13 32.16 -5.13
C PHE A 49 12.95 31.19 -5.12
N LEU A 50 13.04 30.16 -5.97
CA LEU A 50 12.25 28.93 -5.83
C LEU A 50 12.67 28.21 -4.54
N GLY A 51 12.19 28.70 -3.40
CA GLY A 51 12.27 28.06 -2.10
C GLY A 51 11.00 27.24 -1.88
N GLN A 52 11.17 25.93 -1.72
CA GLN A 52 10.10 24.98 -1.39
C GLN A 52 9.27 25.48 -0.19
N GLU A 53 8.00 25.84 -0.42
CA GLU A 53 7.16 26.40 0.64
C GLU A 53 6.94 25.37 1.75
N THR A 54 7.38 25.71 2.96
CA THR A 54 7.07 24.95 4.17
C THR A 54 5.78 25.50 4.79
N PRO A 55 5.07 24.74 5.63
CA PRO A 55 3.82 25.21 6.27
C PRO A 55 4.00 26.48 7.13
N LEU A 56 5.24 26.83 7.51
CA LEU A 56 5.57 28.13 8.14
C LEU A 56 5.53 29.34 7.19
N THR A 57 5.45 29.14 5.87
CA THR A 57 5.27 30.21 4.86
C THR A 57 3.79 30.37 4.54
N SER A 58 3.06 29.27 4.32
CA SER A 58 1.61 29.25 4.15
C SER A 58 0.90 29.96 5.32
N THR A 59 1.25 29.62 6.58
CA THR A 59 0.74 30.30 7.78
C THR A 59 1.07 31.80 7.86
N LYS A 60 2.24 32.25 7.40
CA LYS A 60 2.57 33.69 7.33
C LYS A 60 1.81 34.41 6.21
N SER A 61 1.49 33.72 5.12
CA SER A 61 0.74 34.31 4.00
C SER A 61 -0.72 34.60 4.37
N ILE A 62 -1.36 33.73 5.17
CA ILE A 62 -2.71 33.98 5.68
C ILE A 62 -2.72 35.12 6.71
N ASP A 63 -1.74 35.19 7.63
CA ASP A 63 -1.59 36.32 8.57
C ASP A 63 -1.46 37.67 7.81
N GLN A 64 -0.73 37.66 6.69
CA GLN A 64 -0.58 38.84 5.82
C GLN A 64 -1.90 39.24 5.13
N ILE A 65 -2.70 38.27 4.67
CA ILE A 65 -4.03 38.51 4.09
C ILE A 65 -5.00 39.05 5.15
N GLU A 66 -4.94 38.56 6.39
CA GLU A 66 -5.76 39.08 7.50
C GLU A 66 -5.38 40.52 7.87
N LEU A 67 -4.08 40.85 7.89
CA LEU A 67 -3.61 42.22 8.10
C LEU A 67 -4.14 43.19 7.02
N LEU A 68 -4.10 42.79 5.74
CA LEU A 68 -4.63 43.60 4.63
C LEU A 68 -6.16 43.78 4.75
N ARG A 69 -6.90 42.76 5.18
CA ARG A 69 -8.35 42.85 5.44
C ARG A 69 -8.67 43.81 6.59
N GLU A 70 -7.89 43.81 7.67
CA GLU A 70 -8.10 44.75 8.77
C GLU A 70 -7.76 46.20 8.33
N GLN A 71 -6.75 46.40 7.48
CA GLN A 71 -6.48 47.71 6.85
C GLN A 71 -7.64 48.18 5.96
N GLN A 72 -8.17 47.31 5.09
CA GLN A 72 -9.35 47.60 4.26
C GLN A 72 -10.57 47.98 5.13
N LYS A 73 -10.77 47.29 6.26
CA LYS A 73 -11.86 47.52 7.22
C LYS A 73 -11.71 48.86 7.97
N ILE A 74 -10.49 49.22 8.40
CA ILE A 74 -10.20 50.54 8.99
C ILE A 74 -10.48 51.65 7.96
N LEU A 75 -9.93 51.52 6.76
CA LEU A 75 -10.10 52.50 5.67
C LEU A 75 -11.57 52.67 5.25
N SER A 76 -12.33 51.57 5.20
CA SER A 76 -13.79 51.59 4.99
C SER A 76 -14.52 52.40 6.08
N GLY A 77 -14.10 52.24 7.34
CA GLY A 77 -14.61 53.02 8.47
C GLY A 77 -14.31 54.51 8.33
N GLU A 78 -13.11 54.88 7.89
CA GLU A 78 -12.75 56.27 7.62
C GLU A 78 -13.55 56.88 6.47
N VAL A 79 -13.74 56.16 5.36
CA VAL A 79 -14.60 56.58 4.24
C VAL A 79 -16.04 56.81 4.73
N ALA A 80 -16.57 55.94 5.60
CA ALA A 80 -17.89 56.10 6.19
C ALA A 80 -17.98 57.34 7.11
N LEU A 81 -16.96 57.59 7.93
CA LEU A 81 -16.88 58.79 8.78
C LEU A 81 -16.81 60.08 7.96
N HIS A 82 -15.97 60.13 6.93
CA HIS A 82 -15.87 61.27 6.01
C HIS A 82 -17.20 61.46 5.26
N SER A 83 -17.83 60.39 4.79
CA SER A 83 -19.14 60.46 4.10
C SER A 83 -20.25 60.99 5.01
N SER A 84 -20.26 60.60 6.29
CA SER A 84 -21.17 61.11 7.31
C SER A 84 -20.92 62.59 7.63
N ALA A 85 -19.66 63.00 7.76
CA ALA A 85 -19.29 64.41 7.93
C ALA A 85 -19.66 65.27 6.71
N LEU A 86 -19.43 64.78 5.49
CA LEU A 86 -19.83 65.43 4.24
C LEU A 86 -21.34 65.58 4.16
N LYS A 87 -22.11 64.57 4.57
CA LYS A 87 -23.58 64.65 4.64
C LYS A 87 -24.05 65.74 5.61
N ARG A 88 -23.48 65.82 6.82
CA ARG A 88 -23.80 66.89 7.79
C ARG A 88 -23.45 68.27 7.25
N LEU A 89 -22.30 68.44 6.60
CA LEU A 89 -21.93 69.70 5.95
C LEU A 89 -22.89 70.05 4.80
N SER A 90 -23.36 69.06 4.03
CA SER A 90 -24.36 69.27 2.99
C SER A 90 -25.73 69.69 3.55
N GLU A 91 -26.15 69.13 4.68
CA GLU A 91 -27.37 69.52 5.39
C GLU A 91 -27.26 70.94 5.98
N GLU A 92 -26.07 71.30 6.48
CA GLU A 92 -25.76 72.64 6.99
C GLU A 92 -25.68 73.68 5.87
N ALA A 93 -25.08 73.36 4.72
CA ALA A 93 -25.06 74.21 3.54
C ALA A 93 -26.48 74.52 3.01
N ALA A 94 -27.37 73.53 3.06
CA ALA A 94 -28.78 73.71 2.68
C ALA A 94 -29.56 74.63 3.63
N ARG A 95 -29.12 74.76 4.89
CA ARG A 95 -29.71 75.68 5.89
C ARG A 95 -29.07 77.07 5.85
N ASN A 96 -27.76 77.14 5.59
CA ASN A 96 -26.95 78.35 5.67
C ASN A 96 -26.12 78.60 4.37
N PRO A 97 -26.78 78.86 3.22
CA PRO A 97 -26.12 78.91 1.90
C PRO A 97 -25.16 80.09 1.70
N GLN A 98 -25.14 81.08 2.61
CA GLN A 98 -24.26 82.25 2.54
C GLN A 98 -22.85 82.01 3.12
N LYS A 99 -22.57 80.81 3.66
CA LYS A 99 -21.30 80.50 4.33
C LYS A 99 -20.38 79.71 3.41
N ASP A 100 -19.64 80.41 2.55
CA ASP A 100 -18.72 79.85 1.55
C ASP A 100 -17.72 78.81 2.11
N GLN A 101 -17.31 78.97 3.37
CA GLN A 101 -16.44 78.03 4.08
C GLN A 101 -16.99 76.59 4.08
N ILE A 102 -18.31 76.39 4.16
CA ILE A 102 -18.89 75.04 4.14
C ILE A 102 -18.62 74.35 2.80
N TYR A 103 -18.77 75.07 1.69
CA TYR A 103 -18.52 74.51 0.35
C TYR A 103 -17.04 74.15 0.12
N LEU A 104 -16.12 74.88 0.76
CA LEU A 104 -14.69 74.57 0.73
C LEU A 104 -14.38 73.27 1.51
N GLU A 105 -14.93 73.13 2.71
CA GLU A 105 -14.81 71.92 3.53
C GLU A 105 -15.47 70.69 2.87
N MET A 106 -16.65 70.87 2.25
CA MET A 106 -17.31 69.82 1.47
C MET A 106 -16.46 69.35 0.28
N ARG A 107 -15.79 70.27 -0.44
CA ARG A 107 -14.87 69.91 -1.52
C ARG A 107 -13.71 69.08 -0.99
N LYS A 108 -13.04 69.57 0.06
CA LYS A 108 -11.92 68.87 0.70
C LYS A 108 -12.29 67.46 1.15
N LEU A 109 -13.42 67.29 1.86
CA LEU A 109 -13.89 65.97 2.27
C LEU A 109 -14.20 65.05 1.08
N LYS A 110 -14.72 65.59 -0.02
CA LYS A 110 -15.01 64.81 -1.22
C LYS A 110 -13.73 64.32 -1.90
N ASP A 111 -12.71 65.18 -1.98
CA ASP A 111 -11.40 64.81 -2.52
C ASP A 111 -10.72 63.75 -1.63
N GLU A 112 -10.79 63.89 -0.30
CA GLU A 112 -10.31 62.89 0.67
C GLU A 112 -11.07 61.55 0.57
N ILE A 113 -12.39 61.56 0.36
CA ILE A 113 -13.19 60.34 0.13
C ILE A 113 -12.76 59.63 -1.15
N ASN A 114 -12.55 60.38 -2.24
CA ASN A 114 -12.11 59.81 -3.51
C ASN A 114 -10.73 59.14 -3.36
N ALA A 115 -9.76 59.83 -2.76
CA ALA A 115 -8.42 59.28 -2.52
C ALA A 115 -8.42 58.02 -1.63
N LYS A 116 -9.27 57.99 -0.59
CA LYS A 116 -9.42 56.78 0.26
C LYS A 116 -10.16 55.65 -0.46
N ASN A 117 -11.10 55.94 -1.36
CA ASN A 117 -11.72 54.92 -2.20
C ASN A 117 -10.71 54.31 -3.19
N GLU A 118 -9.82 55.10 -3.79
CA GLU A 118 -8.74 54.60 -4.64
C GLU A 118 -7.81 53.65 -3.87
N GLN A 119 -7.40 54.02 -2.66
CA GLN A 119 -6.62 53.15 -1.76
C GLN A 119 -7.38 51.87 -1.40
N LEU A 120 -8.70 51.94 -1.20
CA LEU A 120 -9.53 50.78 -0.90
C LEU A 120 -9.59 49.80 -2.09
N THR A 121 -9.72 50.30 -3.33
CA THR A 121 -9.65 49.46 -4.53
C THR A 121 -8.26 48.83 -4.75
N LEU A 122 -7.18 49.51 -4.35
CA LEU A 122 -5.83 48.97 -4.40
C LEU A 122 -5.64 47.82 -3.39
N LEU A 123 -6.11 47.99 -2.15
CA LEU A 123 -6.08 46.94 -1.12
C LEU A 123 -6.95 45.74 -1.52
N GLU A 124 -8.14 45.97 -2.07
CA GLU A 124 -9.01 44.90 -2.59
C GLU A 124 -8.33 44.07 -3.66
N LYS A 125 -7.67 44.74 -4.62
CA LYS A 125 -6.86 44.07 -5.64
C LYS A 125 -5.72 43.28 -5.01
N GLN A 126 -4.96 43.88 -4.09
CA GLN A 126 -3.83 43.21 -3.43
C GLN A 126 -4.26 41.97 -2.64
N ILE A 127 -5.41 42.02 -1.94
CA ILE A 127 -6.00 40.87 -1.24
C ILE A 127 -6.36 39.76 -2.25
N ALA A 128 -6.99 40.11 -3.37
CA ALA A 128 -7.36 39.14 -4.41
C ALA A 128 -6.11 38.50 -5.06
N ASP A 129 -5.09 39.31 -5.39
CA ASP A 129 -3.83 38.84 -5.95
C ASP A 129 -3.10 37.90 -4.97
N SER A 130 -3.04 38.24 -3.67
CA SER A 130 -2.44 37.38 -2.63
C SER A 130 -3.20 36.06 -2.44
N ILE A 131 -4.53 36.08 -2.43
CA ILE A 131 -5.35 34.85 -2.33
C ILE A 131 -5.10 33.95 -3.55
N ASN A 132 -5.02 34.53 -4.75
CA ASN A 132 -4.72 33.77 -5.97
C ASN A 132 -3.32 33.15 -5.92
N VAL A 133 -2.31 33.84 -5.39
CA VAL A 133 -0.96 33.25 -5.21
C VAL A 133 -1.03 32.02 -4.30
N VAL A 134 -1.66 32.12 -3.13
CA VAL A 134 -1.80 30.99 -2.18
C VAL A 134 -2.59 29.83 -2.79
N HIS A 135 -3.64 30.09 -3.56
CA HIS A 135 -4.41 29.02 -4.21
C HIS A 135 -3.58 28.28 -5.27
N ASN A 136 -2.80 29.01 -6.07
CA ASN A 136 -1.93 28.42 -7.09
C ASN A 136 -0.74 27.64 -6.50
N THR A 137 -0.24 27.99 -5.31
CA THR A 137 0.79 27.18 -4.61
C THR A 137 0.18 25.97 -3.90
N MET A 138 -0.99 26.10 -3.26
CA MET A 138 -1.72 24.99 -2.64
C MET A 138 -2.12 23.90 -3.65
N ASP A 139 -2.69 24.27 -4.80
CA ASP A 139 -3.18 23.32 -5.82
C ASP A 139 -2.08 22.42 -6.39
N ASN A 140 -0.81 22.84 -6.31
CA ASN A 140 0.33 22.08 -6.83
C ASN A 140 1.07 21.24 -5.76
N LEU A 141 0.83 21.45 -4.45
CA LEU A 141 1.66 20.84 -3.40
C LEU A 141 0.89 20.39 -2.15
N GLU A 142 0.02 21.22 -1.57
CA GLU A 142 -0.56 20.96 -0.24
C GLU A 142 -1.81 20.05 -0.25
N LEU A 143 -2.54 19.92 -1.37
CA LEU A 143 -3.69 18.99 -1.42
C LEU A 143 -3.26 17.53 -1.66
N SER A 144 -2.12 17.31 -2.33
CA SER A 144 -1.60 15.98 -2.65
C SER A 144 -1.10 15.25 -1.39
N GLN A 145 -0.35 15.94 -0.54
CA GLN A 145 0.34 15.32 0.60
C GLN A 145 -0.60 14.70 1.65
N PRO A 146 -1.67 15.37 2.13
CA PRO A 146 -2.64 14.78 3.06
C PRO A 146 -3.46 13.65 2.43
N VAL A 147 -3.73 13.72 1.12
CA VAL A 147 -4.44 12.66 0.39
C VAL A 147 -3.55 11.41 0.26
N THR A 148 -2.24 11.57 -0.01
CA THR A 148 -1.31 10.44 0.00
C THR A 148 -1.13 9.82 1.39
N GLU A 149 -1.12 10.63 2.45
CA GLU A 149 -1.05 10.16 3.84
C GLU A 149 -2.30 9.35 4.23
N LEU A 150 -3.50 9.88 3.95
CA LEU A 150 -4.76 9.16 4.19
C LEU A 150 -4.87 7.89 3.35
N MET A 151 -4.37 7.90 2.10
CA MET A 151 -4.31 6.71 1.25
C MET A 151 -3.33 5.66 1.81
N MET A 152 -2.19 6.08 2.36
CA MET A 152 -1.23 5.19 3.02
C MET A 152 -1.86 4.53 4.25
N GLN A 153 -2.52 5.29 5.12
CA GLN A 153 -3.21 4.78 6.31
C GLN A 153 -4.38 3.86 5.95
N LEU A 154 -5.12 4.15 4.88
CA LEU A 154 -6.18 3.27 4.36
C LEU A 154 -5.60 1.93 3.89
N ASN A 155 -4.49 1.96 3.14
CA ASN A 155 -3.81 0.76 2.67
C ASN A 155 -3.23 -0.08 3.82
N GLU A 156 -2.62 0.57 4.83
CA GLU A 156 -2.14 -0.09 6.04
C GLU A 156 -3.29 -0.78 6.80
N LYS A 157 -4.42 -0.08 6.99
CA LYS A 157 -5.59 -0.65 7.66
C LYS A 157 -6.26 -1.76 6.85
N SER A 158 -6.27 -1.66 5.52
CA SER A 158 -6.73 -2.75 4.64
C SER A 158 -5.87 -3.99 4.78
N PHE A 159 -4.53 -3.83 4.82
CA PHE A 159 -3.60 -4.94 5.03
C PHE A 159 -3.75 -5.56 6.43
N GLU A 160 -3.87 -4.75 7.48
CA GLU A 160 -4.10 -5.23 8.85
C GLU A 160 -5.41 -6.05 8.96
N LEU A 161 -6.47 -5.62 8.27
CA LEU A 161 -7.74 -6.35 8.19
C LEU A 161 -7.61 -7.65 7.39
N GLU A 162 -6.85 -7.68 6.30
CA GLU A 162 -6.63 -8.88 5.51
C GLU A 162 -5.81 -9.94 6.26
N VAL A 163 -4.78 -9.54 7.01
CA VAL A 163 -4.05 -10.43 7.93
C VAL A 163 -4.99 -11.01 8.98
N LYS A 164 -5.80 -10.17 9.65
CA LYS A 164 -6.80 -10.63 10.64
C LYS A 164 -7.86 -11.54 10.02
N ALA A 165 -8.26 -11.31 8.77
CA ALA A 165 -9.19 -12.17 8.06
C ALA A 165 -8.57 -13.53 7.69
N ALA A 166 -7.28 -13.56 7.35
CA ALA A 166 -6.53 -14.81 7.13
C ALA A 166 -6.39 -15.61 8.43
N ASP A 167 -6.00 -14.98 9.54
CA ASP A 167 -5.94 -15.65 10.86
C ASP A 167 -7.30 -16.23 11.26
N ASN A 168 -8.39 -15.47 11.09
CA ASN A 168 -9.74 -15.96 11.36
C ASN A 168 -10.13 -17.16 10.48
N ARG A 169 -9.73 -17.18 9.19
CA ARG A 169 -9.93 -18.36 8.32
C ARG A 169 -9.16 -19.57 8.82
N ILE A 170 -7.90 -19.42 9.23
CA ILE A 170 -7.07 -20.51 9.77
C ILE A 170 -7.70 -21.07 11.06
N ILE A 171 -8.17 -20.20 11.97
CA ILE A 171 -8.86 -20.62 13.20
C ILE A 171 -10.14 -21.40 12.86
N GLN A 172 -10.90 -20.95 11.86
CA GLN A 172 -12.13 -21.62 11.43
C GLN A 172 -11.85 -22.98 10.75
N GLU A 173 -10.77 -23.09 9.97
CA GLU A 173 -10.32 -24.35 9.38
C GLU A 173 -9.85 -25.35 10.46
N GLN A 174 -9.06 -24.90 11.44
CA GLN A 174 -8.66 -25.72 12.59
C GLN A 174 -9.86 -26.19 13.42
N LEU A 175 -10.87 -25.33 13.61
CA LEU A 175 -12.12 -25.69 14.29
C LEU A 175 -12.88 -26.76 13.51
N ASN A 176 -13.05 -26.59 12.20
CA ASN A 176 -13.72 -27.56 11.33
C ASN A 176 -12.98 -28.91 11.33
N GLN A 177 -11.65 -28.91 11.22
CA GLN A 177 -10.83 -30.12 11.30
C GLN A 177 -11.05 -30.86 12.64
N LYS A 178 -11.13 -30.13 13.76
CA LYS A 178 -11.41 -30.70 15.08
C LYS A 178 -12.85 -31.20 15.23
N ILE A 179 -13.82 -30.59 14.54
CA ILE A 179 -15.19 -31.11 14.46
C ILE A 179 -15.19 -32.46 13.74
N CYS A 180 -14.56 -32.57 12.56
CA CYS A 180 -14.48 -33.83 11.83
C CYS A 180 -13.77 -34.94 12.64
N GLU A 181 -12.65 -34.63 13.32
CA GLU A 181 -12.00 -35.57 14.25
C GLU A 181 -12.93 -36.03 15.38
N CYS A 182 -13.79 -35.14 15.91
CA CYS A 182 -14.76 -35.50 16.93
C CYS A 182 -15.90 -36.37 16.37
N GLU A 183 -16.34 -36.12 15.14
CA GLU A 183 -17.35 -36.92 14.44
C GLU A 183 -16.83 -38.35 14.14
N GLU A 184 -15.60 -38.50 13.63
CA GLU A 184 -14.94 -39.80 13.44
C GLU A 184 -14.79 -40.57 14.77
N LEU A 185 -14.34 -39.89 15.84
CA LEU A 185 -14.27 -40.50 17.17
C LEU A 185 -15.65 -40.88 17.71
N GLN A 186 -16.68 -40.09 17.43
CA GLN A 186 -18.05 -40.40 17.82
C GLN A 186 -18.62 -41.60 17.04
N GLU A 187 -18.31 -41.72 15.74
CA GLU A 187 -18.66 -42.88 14.92
C GLU A 187 -17.95 -44.15 15.42
N THR A 188 -16.64 -44.12 15.64
CA THR A 188 -15.91 -45.28 16.18
C THR A 188 -16.42 -45.70 17.55
N VAL A 189 -16.75 -44.76 18.44
CA VAL A 189 -17.41 -45.04 19.73
C VAL A 189 -18.80 -45.65 19.54
N ALA A 190 -19.58 -45.22 18.54
CA ALA A 190 -20.86 -45.81 18.21
C ALA A 190 -20.70 -47.25 17.67
N SER A 191 -19.76 -47.49 16.76
CA SER A 191 -19.44 -48.82 16.23
C SER A 191 -18.98 -49.77 17.33
N LEU A 192 -18.09 -49.33 18.24
CA LEU A 192 -17.63 -50.14 19.38
C LEU A 192 -18.76 -50.45 20.36
N LYS A 193 -19.67 -49.50 20.62
CA LYS A 193 -20.90 -49.75 21.41
C LYS A 193 -21.80 -50.77 20.74
N GLN A 194 -22.00 -50.69 19.42
CA GLN A 194 -22.80 -51.67 18.68
C GLN A 194 -22.16 -53.06 18.70
N GLN A 195 -20.85 -53.17 18.51
CA GLN A 195 -20.12 -54.44 18.63
C GLN A 195 -20.24 -55.05 20.03
N LEU A 196 -20.15 -54.22 21.09
CA LEU A 196 -20.37 -54.64 22.47
C LEU A 196 -21.80 -55.15 22.70
N SER A 197 -22.83 -54.43 22.22
CA SER A 197 -24.23 -54.87 22.31
C SER A 197 -24.44 -56.20 21.57
N ASN A 198 -23.96 -56.32 20.33
CA ASN A 198 -24.07 -57.56 19.54
C ASN A 198 -23.38 -58.74 20.24
N ALA A 199 -22.19 -58.53 20.82
CA ALA A 199 -21.48 -59.55 21.59
C ALA A 199 -22.21 -59.93 22.90
N LEU A 200 -22.88 -58.97 23.54
CA LEU A 200 -23.72 -59.22 24.72
C LEU A 200 -24.97 -60.04 24.37
N GLU A 201 -25.63 -59.71 23.25
CA GLU A 201 -26.78 -60.45 22.73
C GLU A 201 -26.40 -61.88 22.32
N LEU A 202 -25.32 -62.06 21.55
CA LEU A 202 -24.75 -63.38 21.22
C LEU A 202 -24.45 -64.23 22.47
N ARG A 203 -23.98 -63.59 23.55
CA ARG A 203 -23.76 -64.27 24.85
C ARG A 203 -25.06 -64.60 25.58
N THR A 204 -26.11 -63.83 25.35
CA THR A 204 -27.44 -64.04 25.94
C THR A 204 -28.22 -65.14 25.19
N PHE A 205 -28.01 -65.28 23.88
CA PHE A 205 -28.56 -66.35 23.04
C PHE A 205 -27.76 -67.66 23.05
N SER A 206 -26.71 -67.77 23.88
CA SER A 206 -25.94 -69.00 24.11
C SER A 206 -26.33 -69.64 25.45
N PRO A 207 -27.43 -70.41 25.53
CA PRO A 207 -27.75 -71.18 26.73
C PRO A 207 -26.73 -72.30 26.91
N VAL A 208 -26.26 -72.46 28.14
CA VAL A 208 -25.42 -73.58 28.57
C VAL A 208 -26.15 -74.91 28.34
N VAL A 209 -25.70 -75.69 27.36
CA VAL A 209 -26.01 -77.13 27.25
C VAL A 209 -24.75 -77.89 26.81
N SER A 210 -24.34 -78.86 27.62
CA SER A 210 -23.16 -79.71 27.39
C SER A 210 -23.54 -81.07 26.77
N TYR A 211 -22.56 -81.73 26.12
CA TYR A 211 -22.60 -83.09 25.53
C TYR A 211 -23.50 -83.22 24.28
N SER A 212 -23.09 -83.83 23.16
CA SER A 212 -22.32 -85.07 23.00
C SER A 212 -21.85 -85.25 21.54
N GLN A 213 -20.73 -85.96 21.31
CA GLN A 213 -20.37 -86.74 20.10
C GLN A 213 -20.37 -86.04 18.70
N GLN A 214 -19.48 -86.36 17.74
CA GLN A 214 -18.45 -87.39 17.65
C GLN A 214 -17.38 -86.98 16.63
N PHE A 215 -16.15 -87.44 16.88
CA PHE A 215 -15.04 -87.70 15.96
C PHE A 215 -15.17 -87.33 14.47
N SER A 216 -14.16 -86.60 13.99
CA SER A 216 -13.73 -86.58 12.59
C SER A 216 -13.46 -88.00 12.09
N GLU A 217 -14.09 -88.43 11.00
CA GLU A 217 -13.54 -89.51 10.19
C GLU A 217 -13.80 -89.33 8.69
N THR A 218 -12.72 -89.41 7.93
CA THR A 218 -12.73 -89.33 6.47
C THR A 218 -13.08 -90.69 5.87
N LYS A 219 -14.02 -90.73 4.89
CA LYS A 219 -13.89 -91.48 3.63
C LYS A 219 -15.14 -91.44 2.75
N SER A 220 -14.91 -91.08 1.49
CA SER A 220 -15.39 -91.75 0.28
C SER A 220 -16.44 -92.88 0.45
N SER A 221 -17.63 -92.68 -0.11
CA SER A 221 -18.21 -93.66 -1.04
C SER A 221 -19.15 -93.01 -2.07
N HIS A 222 -19.16 -93.63 -3.25
CA HIS A 222 -19.91 -93.28 -4.45
C HIS A 222 -21.33 -93.90 -4.38
N GLY A 223 -22.36 -93.18 -4.82
CA GLY A 223 -23.77 -93.58 -4.64
C GLY A 223 -24.75 -92.75 -5.47
N GLU A 224 -24.81 -93.07 -6.76
CA GLU A 224 -25.70 -92.54 -7.80
C GLU A 224 -27.20 -92.60 -7.47
N LEU A 225 -27.95 -91.51 -7.73
CA LEU A 225 -29.26 -91.46 -8.43
C LEU A 225 -29.85 -90.04 -8.34
N GLY A 226 -30.25 -89.46 -9.48
CA GLY A 226 -30.72 -88.08 -9.55
C GLY A 226 -32.24 -87.93 -9.55
N SER A 227 -32.71 -86.69 -9.34
CA SER A 227 -33.90 -86.17 -10.03
C SER A 227 -33.87 -84.65 -10.12
N ASP A 228 -34.40 -84.20 -11.25
CA ASP A 228 -34.52 -82.84 -11.75
C ASP A 228 -35.54 -81.98 -10.95
N LYS A 229 -35.44 -80.65 -11.13
CA LYS A 229 -36.39 -79.57 -10.75
C LYS A 229 -36.54 -79.18 -9.27
N GLY A 230 -36.24 -77.90 -8.99
CA GLY A 230 -36.89 -77.14 -7.92
C GLY A 230 -36.04 -76.03 -7.29
N ASN A 231 -36.16 -74.80 -7.83
CA ASN A 231 -35.77 -73.49 -7.26
C ASN A 231 -34.51 -72.82 -7.83
N ALA A 232 -34.56 -72.47 -9.13
CA ALA A 232 -33.70 -71.47 -9.75
C ALA A 232 -34.44 -70.14 -10.03
N ILE A 233 -35.53 -69.87 -9.31
CA ILE A 233 -36.44 -68.74 -9.56
C ILE A 233 -36.76 -68.08 -8.22
N LEU A 234 -36.13 -66.93 -7.94
CA LEU A 234 -36.62 -65.80 -7.12
C LEU A 234 -35.52 -64.74 -6.83
N SER A 235 -34.23 -65.04 -7.04
CA SER A 235 -33.11 -64.14 -6.66
C SER A 235 -32.72 -63.06 -7.69
N ASP A 236 -33.42 -62.93 -8.81
CA ASP A 236 -32.88 -62.24 -10.00
C ASP A 236 -33.26 -60.75 -10.16
N PRO A 237 -34.51 -60.30 -9.92
CA PRO A 237 -34.88 -58.90 -10.18
C PRO A 237 -34.30 -57.90 -9.16
N ILE A 238 -34.29 -58.28 -7.87
CA ILE A 238 -33.93 -57.38 -6.77
C ILE A 238 -32.42 -57.16 -6.72
N GLU A 239 -31.61 -58.22 -6.92
CA GLU A 239 -30.15 -58.07 -6.95
C GLU A 239 -29.69 -57.37 -8.24
N GLY A 240 -30.38 -57.56 -9.37
CA GLY A 240 -30.18 -56.77 -10.59
C GLY A 240 -30.45 -55.27 -10.37
N LEU A 241 -31.58 -54.92 -9.75
CA LEU A 241 -31.91 -53.53 -9.39
C LEU A 241 -30.90 -52.92 -8.42
N LEU A 242 -30.44 -53.68 -7.41
CA LEU A 242 -29.44 -53.21 -6.44
C LEU A 242 -28.09 -52.92 -7.13
N ARG A 243 -27.64 -53.83 -8.01
CA ARG A 243 -26.42 -53.64 -8.82
C ARG A 243 -26.55 -52.47 -9.79
N GLN A 244 -27.73 -52.24 -10.37
CA GLN A 244 -27.98 -51.10 -11.26
C GLN A 244 -27.96 -49.77 -10.50
N ALA A 245 -28.54 -49.70 -9.31
CA ALA A 245 -28.46 -48.54 -8.43
C ALA A 245 -27.00 -48.24 -8.02
N GLN A 246 -26.26 -49.28 -7.60
CA GLN A 246 -24.85 -49.15 -7.25
C GLN A 246 -23.97 -48.72 -8.45
N ALA A 247 -24.28 -49.20 -9.67
CA ALA A 247 -23.58 -48.77 -10.88
C ALA A 247 -23.83 -47.30 -11.21
N ALA A 248 -25.07 -46.82 -11.06
CA ALA A 248 -25.43 -45.41 -11.26
C ALA A 248 -24.77 -44.49 -10.22
N GLU A 249 -24.72 -44.91 -8.95
CA GLU A 249 -24.00 -44.19 -7.89
C GLU A 249 -22.48 -44.10 -8.19
N ILE A 250 -21.87 -45.19 -8.66
CA ILE A 250 -20.46 -45.20 -9.07
C ILE A 250 -20.22 -44.28 -10.29
N GLU A 251 -21.18 -44.18 -11.21
CA GLU A 251 -21.10 -43.27 -12.37
C GLU A 251 -21.22 -41.80 -11.94
N GLU A 252 -22.17 -41.47 -11.05
CA GLU A 252 -22.31 -40.13 -10.47
C GLU A 252 -21.07 -39.72 -9.66
N LEU A 253 -20.50 -40.63 -8.85
CA LEU A 253 -19.27 -40.38 -8.11
C LEU A 253 -18.07 -40.16 -9.04
N LYS A 254 -17.96 -40.91 -10.14
CA LYS A 254 -16.92 -40.68 -11.16
C LYS A 254 -17.07 -39.31 -11.83
N GLN A 255 -18.29 -38.91 -12.17
CA GLN A 255 -18.56 -37.58 -12.74
C GLN A 255 -18.14 -36.47 -11.77
N LYS A 256 -18.52 -36.57 -10.48
CA LYS A 256 -18.10 -35.64 -9.43
C LYS A 256 -16.58 -35.60 -9.25
N VAL A 257 -15.90 -36.76 -9.29
CA VAL A 257 -14.42 -36.81 -9.22
C VAL A 257 -13.79 -36.11 -10.43
N SER A 258 -14.35 -36.25 -11.64
CA SER A 258 -13.88 -35.53 -12.83
C SER A 258 -14.05 -34.01 -12.67
N GLU A 259 -15.24 -33.55 -12.27
CA GLU A 259 -15.54 -32.14 -12.06
C GLU A 259 -14.70 -31.50 -10.95
N LEU A 260 -14.48 -32.22 -9.84
CA LEU A 260 -13.59 -31.80 -8.76
C LEU A 260 -12.12 -31.76 -9.21
N THR A 261 -11.69 -32.67 -10.08
CA THR A 261 -10.31 -32.66 -10.62
C THR A 261 -10.10 -31.46 -11.53
N GLU A 262 -11.04 -31.17 -12.44
CA GLU A 262 -10.96 -29.99 -13.32
C GLU A 262 -11.00 -28.68 -12.51
N SER A 263 -11.90 -28.59 -11.53
CA SER A 263 -12.00 -27.44 -10.62
C SER A 263 -10.70 -27.23 -9.82
N LYS A 264 -10.09 -28.32 -9.35
CA LYS A 264 -8.79 -28.31 -8.68
C LYS A 264 -7.68 -27.79 -9.60
N GLU A 265 -7.57 -28.30 -10.83
CA GLU A 265 -6.57 -27.82 -11.80
C GLU A 265 -6.74 -26.33 -12.12
N GLN A 266 -7.98 -25.85 -12.28
CA GLN A 266 -8.27 -24.42 -12.48
C GLN A 266 -7.90 -23.55 -11.26
N LEU A 267 -8.03 -24.08 -10.03
CA LEU A 267 -7.60 -23.41 -8.81
C LEU A 267 -6.08 -23.41 -8.65
N GLU A 268 -5.40 -24.51 -8.97
CA GLU A 268 -3.93 -24.60 -8.99
C GLU A 268 -3.32 -23.62 -10.00
N LEU A 269 -3.89 -23.52 -11.21
CA LEU A 269 -3.49 -22.51 -12.21
C LEU A 269 -3.67 -21.06 -11.71
N ARG A 270 -4.77 -20.76 -11.01
CA ARG A 270 -4.95 -19.44 -10.38
C ARG A 270 -3.95 -19.19 -9.25
N ASN A 271 -3.67 -20.20 -8.44
CA ASN A 271 -2.72 -20.10 -7.31
C ASN A 271 -1.30 -19.84 -7.82
N GLN A 272 -0.87 -20.59 -8.85
CA GLN A 272 0.39 -20.39 -9.56
C GLN A 272 0.54 -18.95 -10.08
N LYS A 273 -0.49 -18.42 -10.76
CA LYS A 273 -0.50 -17.04 -11.26
C LYS A 273 -0.42 -15.99 -10.14
N LEU A 274 -1.14 -16.20 -9.03
CA LEU A 274 -1.07 -15.32 -7.86
C LEU A 274 0.30 -15.37 -7.17
N ALA A 275 0.96 -16.53 -7.15
CA ALA A 275 2.33 -16.67 -6.64
C ALA A 275 3.33 -15.91 -7.54
N GLU A 276 3.20 -16.01 -8.86
CA GLU A 276 3.99 -15.24 -9.83
C GLU A 276 3.79 -13.73 -9.65
N GLU A 277 2.54 -13.25 -9.59
CA GLU A 277 2.21 -11.84 -9.33
C GLU A 277 2.75 -11.35 -7.98
N SER A 278 2.68 -12.17 -6.93
CA SER A 278 3.25 -11.88 -5.60
C SER A 278 4.78 -11.77 -5.64
N THR A 279 5.47 -12.69 -6.33
CA THR A 279 6.94 -12.60 -6.49
C THR A 279 7.36 -11.39 -7.31
N TYR A 280 6.60 -11.01 -8.34
CA TYR A 280 6.83 -9.80 -9.13
C TYR A 280 6.63 -8.53 -8.29
N ALA A 281 5.54 -8.43 -7.53
CA ALA A 281 5.27 -7.33 -6.61
C ALA A 281 6.36 -7.20 -5.53
N LYS A 282 6.84 -8.32 -4.99
CA LYS A 282 7.98 -8.36 -4.04
C LYS A 282 9.28 -7.88 -4.68
N GLY A 283 9.51 -8.20 -5.96
CA GLY A 283 10.65 -7.68 -6.73
C GLY A 283 10.61 -6.16 -6.88
N LEU A 284 9.46 -5.62 -7.30
CA LEU A 284 9.21 -4.17 -7.39
C LEU A 284 9.40 -3.47 -6.04
N ALA A 285 8.81 -4.00 -4.97
CA ALA A 285 8.96 -3.45 -3.62
C ALA A 285 10.42 -3.48 -3.14
N SER A 286 11.18 -4.53 -3.47
CA SER A 286 12.61 -4.61 -3.15
C SER A 286 13.44 -3.61 -3.94
N ALA A 287 13.11 -3.33 -5.20
CA ALA A 287 13.78 -2.31 -6.01
C ALA A 287 13.52 -0.91 -5.45
N ALA A 288 12.24 -0.57 -5.21
CA ALA A 288 11.84 0.70 -4.60
C ALA A 288 12.48 0.91 -3.21
N ALA A 289 12.58 -0.13 -2.39
CA ALA A 289 13.25 -0.05 -1.10
C ALA A 289 14.76 0.27 -1.20
N VAL A 290 15.44 -0.23 -2.24
CA VAL A 290 16.86 0.10 -2.51
C VAL A 290 17.00 1.54 -3.01
N GLU A 291 16.12 2.02 -3.88
CA GLU A 291 16.11 3.42 -4.34
C GLU A 291 15.82 4.40 -3.21
N LEU A 292 14.79 4.14 -2.39
CA LEU A 292 14.48 4.95 -1.21
C LEU A 292 15.64 4.98 -0.21
N LYS A 293 16.35 3.86 -0.03
CA LYS A 293 17.55 3.83 0.79
C LYS A 293 18.65 4.71 0.20
N ALA A 294 18.93 4.60 -1.10
CA ALA A 294 19.94 5.43 -1.76
C ALA A 294 19.63 6.95 -1.65
N LEU A 295 18.37 7.32 -1.87
CA LEU A 295 17.89 8.70 -1.67
C LEU A 295 18.04 9.16 -0.21
N SER A 296 17.72 8.30 0.77
CA SER A 296 17.91 8.64 2.19
C SER A 296 19.38 8.87 2.56
N GLU A 297 20.29 8.11 1.95
CA GLU A 297 21.75 8.29 2.11
C GLU A 297 22.25 9.58 1.45
N GLU A 298 21.64 10.02 0.35
CA GLU A 298 21.93 11.30 -0.30
C GLU A 298 21.40 12.50 0.50
N VAL A 299 20.15 12.45 0.97
CA VAL A 299 19.57 13.46 1.87
C VAL A 299 20.42 13.60 3.14
N ALA A 300 20.87 12.48 3.73
CA ALA A 300 21.76 12.52 4.89
C ALA A 300 23.12 13.19 4.57
N LYS A 301 23.72 12.94 3.39
CA LYS A 301 24.95 13.62 2.96
C LYS A 301 24.75 15.12 2.79
N LEU A 302 23.66 15.54 2.14
CA LEU A 302 23.31 16.95 1.94
C LEU A 302 23.02 17.66 3.28
N MET A 303 22.32 17.01 4.20
CA MET A 303 22.06 17.55 5.54
C MET A 303 23.36 17.77 6.33
N ASN A 304 24.27 16.79 6.34
CA ASN A 304 25.60 16.94 6.96
C ASN A 304 26.44 18.04 6.29
N HIS A 305 26.30 18.24 4.98
CA HIS A 305 26.99 19.32 4.27
C HIS A 305 26.43 20.70 4.66
N ASN A 306 25.10 20.84 4.70
CA ASN A 306 24.43 22.06 5.13
C ASN A 306 24.74 22.42 6.59
N GLU A 307 24.81 21.44 7.49
CA GLU A 307 25.23 21.66 8.89
C GLU A 307 26.67 22.19 8.95
N ARG A 308 27.59 21.61 8.16
CA ARG A 308 28.98 22.10 8.06
C ARG A 308 29.05 23.54 7.53
N LEU A 309 28.33 23.84 6.45
CA LEU A 309 28.26 25.20 5.90
C LEU A 309 27.66 26.19 6.91
N ALA A 310 26.64 25.80 7.67
CA ALA A 310 26.08 26.63 8.74
C ALA A 310 27.10 26.90 9.86
N ALA A 311 27.90 25.90 10.25
CA ALA A 311 28.99 26.07 11.21
C ALA A 311 30.13 26.95 10.67
N GLU A 312 30.50 26.82 9.39
CA GLU A 312 31.47 27.69 8.71
C GLU A 312 30.98 29.15 8.62
N LEU A 313 29.70 29.37 8.31
CA LEU A 313 29.09 30.71 8.33
C LEU A 313 29.05 31.31 9.74
N ALA A 314 28.74 30.50 10.76
CA ALA A 314 28.74 30.95 12.16
C ALA A 314 30.15 31.31 12.65
N THR A 315 31.17 30.50 12.31
CA THR A 315 32.57 30.78 12.67
C THR A 315 33.13 31.98 11.88
N SER A 316 32.77 32.14 10.61
CA SER A 316 33.11 33.32 9.80
C SER A 316 32.50 34.61 10.38
N LYS A 317 31.23 34.60 10.79
CA LYS A 317 30.58 35.74 11.46
C LYS A 317 31.20 36.10 12.81
N ASN A 318 31.78 35.11 13.50
CA ASN A 318 32.50 35.29 14.76
C ASN A 318 34.00 35.60 14.58
N SER A 319 34.50 35.69 13.34
CA SER A 319 35.87 36.18 13.10
C SER A 319 35.92 37.69 13.37
N PRO A 320 36.83 38.19 14.24
CA PRO A 320 36.89 39.60 14.55
C PRO A 320 37.38 40.38 13.32
N THR A 321 36.49 41.18 12.73
CA THR A 321 36.76 42.05 11.59
C THR A 321 38.03 42.86 11.85
N GLN A 322 39.15 42.48 11.23
CA GLN A 322 40.45 43.15 11.41
C GLN A 322 40.46 44.49 10.67
N ARG A 323 39.70 45.45 11.19
CA ARG A 323 39.70 46.84 10.74
C ARG A 323 41.06 47.45 11.05
N ARG A 324 41.91 47.49 10.01
CA ARG A 324 42.94 48.50 9.74
C ARG A 324 43.29 49.41 10.93
N SER A 325 44.36 49.07 11.65
CA SER A 325 45.17 50.09 12.34
C SER A 325 46.47 50.28 11.57
N SER A 326 46.72 51.51 11.16
CA SER A 326 47.89 51.90 10.38
C SER A 326 48.86 52.70 11.24
N THR A 327 50.02 52.12 11.58
CA THR A 327 51.28 52.88 11.77
C THR A 327 52.49 51.93 11.75
N PRO A 328 53.68 52.34 11.25
CA PRO A 328 54.77 51.40 10.95
C PRO A 328 56.02 51.55 11.83
N VAL A 329 56.48 50.47 12.48
CA VAL A 329 57.88 50.36 12.97
C VAL A 329 58.45 48.92 12.88
N ARG A 330 59.23 48.68 11.82
CA ARG A 330 60.53 47.97 11.74
C ARG A 330 60.92 46.86 12.75
N ASN A 331 61.10 45.64 12.21
CA ASN A 331 62.03 44.53 12.58
C ASN A 331 62.08 43.96 14.02
N GLY A 332 61.84 42.64 14.15
CA GLY A 332 62.17 41.86 15.36
C GLY A 332 62.06 40.33 15.19
N ARG A 333 63.16 39.67 14.80
CA ARG A 333 63.25 38.22 14.48
C ARG A 333 63.46 37.35 15.73
N ARG A 334 62.46 36.52 16.14
CA ARG A 334 62.65 35.16 16.74
C ARG A 334 61.35 34.41 17.11
N ASP A 335 61.12 33.33 16.36
CA ASP A 335 60.73 31.96 16.77
C ASP A 335 60.17 31.71 18.21
N SER A 336 58.95 31.15 18.30
CA SER A 336 58.54 30.19 19.36
C SER A 336 57.15 29.55 19.14
N HIS A 337 57.15 28.25 18.87
CA HIS A 337 56.16 27.22 19.27
C HIS A 337 54.66 27.23 18.84
N ILE A 338 54.32 26.19 18.06
CA ILE A 338 53.26 25.18 18.32
C ILE A 338 51.77 25.57 18.09
N LYS A 339 51.14 24.81 17.17
CA LYS A 339 49.69 24.52 16.99
C LYS A 339 48.73 25.68 16.64
N ARG A 340 48.37 25.74 15.35
CA ARG A 340 47.13 25.10 14.83
C ARG A 340 47.15 25.04 13.30
N ASN A 341 47.19 23.82 12.76
CA ASN A 341 47.07 23.53 11.33
C ASN A 341 45.65 23.04 11.10
N ASP A 342 44.74 23.90 10.63
CA ASP A 342 43.31 23.56 10.54
C ASP A 342 42.60 24.05 9.25
N GLN A 343 43.33 24.66 8.31
CA GLN A 343 42.79 25.00 6.99
C GLN A 343 43.69 24.42 5.89
N GLY A 344 43.20 23.37 5.24
CA GLY A 344 43.90 22.59 4.22
C GLY A 344 44.39 21.25 4.74
N GLY A 345 43.71 20.17 4.34
CA GLY A 345 44.25 18.81 4.51
C GLY A 345 45.62 18.73 3.84
N SER A 346 46.58 18.07 4.49
CA SER A 346 47.94 18.01 3.95
C SER A 346 47.91 17.39 2.56
N VAL A 347 48.81 17.81 1.68
CA VAL A 347 49.02 17.16 0.36
C VAL A 347 49.28 15.65 0.53
N SER A 348 49.76 15.23 1.71
CA SER A 348 49.88 13.81 2.07
C SER A 348 48.54 13.11 2.36
N ASP A 349 47.56 13.79 2.96
CA ASP A 349 46.25 13.22 3.30
C ASP A 349 45.38 13.12 2.04
N ILE A 350 45.37 14.16 1.19
CA ILE A 350 44.69 14.15 -0.11
C ILE A 350 45.23 13.00 -0.99
N LYS A 351 46.55 12.75 -0.98
CA LYS A 351 47.16 11.60 -1.68
C LYS A 351 46.72 10.25 -1.10
N ARG A 352 46.49 10.16 0.22
CA ARG A 352 45.99 8.94 0.88
C ARG A 352 44.53 8.68 0.51
N GLU A 353 43.69 9.70 0.54
CA GLU A 353 42.28 9.62 0.14
C GLU A 353 42.12 9.24 -1.34
N LEU A 354 42.92 9.82 -2.25
CA LEU A 354 42.96 9.43 -3.65
C LEU A 354 43.39 7.97 -3.87
N ALA A 355 44.29 7.43 -3.04
CA ALA A 355 44.68 6.03 -3.10
C ALA A 355 43.53 5.10 -2.67
N ILE A 356 42.87 5.42 -1.55
CA ILE A 356 41.70 4.67 -1.04
C ILE A 356 40.52 4.75 -2.03
N SER A 357 40.33 5.89 -2.70
CA SER A 357 39.30 6.05 -3.73
C SER A 357 39.55 5.13 -4.93
N ARG A 358 40.80 5.03 -5.40
CA ARG A 358 41.18 4.13 -6.51
C ARG A 358 41.07 2.65 -6.13
N GLU A 359 41.44 2.30 -4.90
CA GLU A 359 41.28 0.92 -4.39
C GLU A 359 39.79 0.52 -4.34
N ARG A 360 38.92 1.45 -3.92
CA ARG A 360 37.47 1.26 -3.95
C ARG A 360 36.93 1.13 -5.38
N GLU A 361 37.41 1.95 -6.31
CA GLU A 361 37.05 1.91 -7.73
C GLU A 361 37.42 0.56 -8.36
N LEU A 362 38.65 0.08 -8.17
CA LEU A 362 39.11 -1.24 -8.63
C LEU A 362 38.30 -2.40 -8.00
N SER A 363 37.88 -2.25 -6.74
CA SER A 363 36.99 -3.22 -6.08
C SER A 363 35.62 -3.28 -6.75
N TYR A 364 35.00 -2.13 -7.07
CA TYR A 364 33.75 -2.08 -7.81
C TYR A 364 33.89 -2.64 -9.25
N GLU A 365 34.98 -2.31 -9.95
CA GLU A 365 35.27 -2.85 -11.28
C GLU A 365 35.40 -4.40 -11.25
N THR A 366 36.08 -4.94 -10.23
CA THR A 366 36.20 -6.39 -10.02
C THR A 366 34.85 -7.04 -9.77
N VAL A 367 34.01 -6.46 -8.90
CA VAL A 367 32.67 -6.98 -8.59
C VAL A 367 31.72 -6.91 -9.79
N LEU A 368 31.82 -5.86 -10.62
CA LEU A 368 31.07 -5.76 -11.87
C LEU A 368 31.45 -6.85 -12.86
N LEU A 369 32.76 -7.07 -13.09
CA LEU A 369 33.24 -8.16 -13.95
C LEU A 369 32.81 -9.55 -13.44
N GLU A 370 32.79 -9.77 -12.12
CA GLU A 370 32.31 -11.02 -11.51
C GLU A 370 30.78 -11.20 -11.67
N LYS A 371 30.00 -10.10 -11.65
CA LYS A 371 28.56 -10.12 -11.96
C LYS A 371 28.35 -10.48 -13.43
N ASP A 372 29.04 -9.82 -14.34
CA ASP A 372 28.89 -10.01 -15.78
C ASP A 372 29.31 -11.42 -16.23
N GLN A 373 30.36 -11.99 -15.60
CA GLN A 373 30.71 -13.40 -15.79
C GLN A 373 29.58 -14.34 -15.35
N ARG A 374 28.99 -14.13 -14.16
CA ARG A 374 27.85 -14.95 -13.70
C ARG A 374 26.63 -14.81 -14.60
N GLU A 375 26.36 -13.62 -15.10
CA GLU A 375 25.26 -13.35 -16.03
C GLU A 375 25.44 -14.12 -17.34
N ALA A 376 26.65 -14.08 -17.93
CA ALA A 376 27.00 -14.87 -19.11
C ALA A 376 26.95 -16.41 -18.87
N GLU A 377 27.32 -16.87 -17.67
CA GLU A 377 27.19 -18.28 -17.27
C GLU A 377 25.73 -18.72 -17.14
N LEU A 378 24.86 -17.88 -16.58
CA LEU A 378 23.42 -18.15 -16.47
C LEU A 378 22.76 -18.12 -17.85
N GLN A 379 23.08 -17.13 -18.69
CA GLN A 379 22.52 -17.02 -20.05
C GLN A 379 22.89 -18.23 -20.91
N ARG A 380 24.13 -18.73 -20.80
CA ARG A 380 24.55 -19.99 -21.45
C ARG A 380 23.75 -21.19 -20.94
N LYS A 381 23.52 -21.32 -19.62
CA LYS A 381 22.70 -22.41 -19.07
C LYS A 381 21.25 -22.37 -19.57
N VAL A 382 20.66 -21.18 -19.69
CA VAL A 382 19.31 -21.00 -20.27
C VAL A 382 19.28 -21.47 -21.73
N GLU A 383 20.28 -21.07 -22.53
CA GLU A 383 20.36 -21.46 -23.94
C GLU A 383 20.58 -22.96 -24.13
N GLU A 384 21.46 -23.58 -23.33
CA GLU A 384 21.60 -25.05 -23.30
C GLU A 384 20.31 -25.75 -22.85
N SER A 385 19.53 -25.15 -21.95
CA SER A 385 18.24 -25.71 -21.50
C SER A 385 17.21 -25.68 -22.63
N LYS A 386 17.09 -24.56 -23.35
CA LYS A 386 16.22 -24.45 -24.53
C LYS A 386 16.58 -25.46 -25.63
N GLN A 387 17.88 -25.69 -25.85
CA GLN A 387 18.34 -26.69 -26.81
C GLN A 387 17.99 -28.12 -26.39
N ARG A 388 18.05 -28.44 -25.09
CA ARG A 388 17.59 -29.74 -24.56
C ARG A 388 16.06 -29.89 -24.63
N GLU A 389 15.32 -28.82 -24.37
CA GLU A 389 13.86 -28.77 -24.48
C GLU A 389 13.41 -29.02 -25.92
N ALA A 390 13.91 -28.25 -26.88
CA ALA A 390 13.62 -28.44 -28.31
C ALA A 390 14.00 -29.84 -28.84
N TYR A 391 15.08 -30.45 -28.29
CA TYR A 391 15.42 -31.84 -28.58
C TYR A 391 14.35 -32.83 -28.06
N LEU A 392 13.88 -32.65 -26.83
CA LEU A 392 12.83 -33.50 -26.24
C LEU A 392 11.48 -33.31 -26.93
N GLU A 393 11.12 -32.10 -27.34
CA GLU A 393 9.92 -31.82 -28.15
C GLU A 393 9.96 -32.55 -29.50
N ASN A 394 11.12 -32.54 -30.17
CA ASN A 394 11.33 -33.27 -31.42
C ASN A 394 11.20 -34.79 -31.23
N GLU A 395 11.77 -35.35 -30.15
CA GLU A 395 11.62 -36.77 -29.83
C GLU A 395 10.17 -37.14 -29.48
N LEU A 396 9.44 -36.28 -28.76
CA LEU A 396 8.01 -36.46 -28.53
C LEU A 396 7.21 -36.41 -29.85
N ALA A 397 7.50 -35.48 -30.74
CA ALA A 397 6.87 -35.41 -32.07
C ALA A 397 7.16 -36.68 -32.90
N ASN A 398 8.41 -37.17 -32.88
CA ASN A 398 8.80 -38.44 -33.50
C ASN A 398 8.01 -39.63 -32.93
N MET A 399 7.86 -39.71 -31.60
CA MET A 399 7.04 -40.73 -30.95
C MET A 399 5.55 -40.62 -31.32
N TRP A 400 4.98 -39.42 -31.37
CA TRP A 400 3.59 -39.22 -31.81
C TRP A 400 3.36 -39.68 -33.26
N VAL A 401 4.31 -39.39 -34.16
CA VAL A 401 4.27 -39.90 -35.54
C VAL A 401 4.37 -41.43 -35.59
N LEU A 402 5.20 -42.04 -34.74
CA LEU A 402 5.29 -43.50 -34.63
C LEU A 402 3.99 -44.12 -34.10
N VAL A 403 3.40 -43.56 -33.04
CA VAL A 403 2.10 -43.99 -32.50
C VAL A 403 1.00 -43.87 -33.56
N ALA A 404 0.97 -42.78 -34.33
CA ALA A 404 0.02 -42.61 -35.43
C ALA A 404 0.21 -43.66 -36.54
N LYS A 405 1.45 -43.97 -36.92
CA LYS A 405 1.77 -45.04 -37.88
C LYS A 405 1.32 -46.41 -37.37
N LEU A 406 1.58 -46.74 -36.10
CA LEU A 406 1.18 -48.00 -35.48
C LEU A 406 -0.35 -48.12 -35.39
N LYS A 407 -1.06 -47.07 -34.97
CA LYS A 407 -2.54 -47.08 -34.97
C LYS A 407 -3.11 -47.27 -36.38
N LYS A 408 -2.46 -46.74 -37.41
CA LYS A 408 -2.85 -46.94 -38.82
C LYS A 408 -2.57 -48.36 -39.34
N SER A 409 -1.44 -48.97 -38.98
CA SER A 409 -1.16 -50.38 -39.34
C SER A 409 -2.08 -51.35 -38.61
N ASN A 410 -2.31 -51.14 -37.31
CA ASN A 410 -3.20 -52.00 -36.52
C ASN A 410 -4.65 -51.93 -37.01
N GLY A 411 -5.14 -50.75 -37.42
CA GLY A 411 -6.45 -50.61 -38.06
C GLY A 411 -6.57 -51.44 -39.35
N ALA A 412 -5.53 -51.43 -40.19
CA ALA A 412 -5.50 -52.19 -41.43
C ALA A 412 -5.48 -53.72 -41.20
N GLU A 413 -4.80 -54.22 -40.16
CA GLU A 413 -4.83 -55.66 -39.84
C GLU A 413 -6.14 -56.11 -39.18
N THR A 414 -6.83 -55.26 -38.41
CA THR A 414 -8.17 -55.59 -37.90
C THR A 414 -9.22 -55.68 -39.00
N ASP A 415 -9.21 -54.80 -40.00
CA ASP A 415 -10.17 -54.86 -41.13
C ASP A 415 -9.94 -56.11 -42.00
N VAL A 416 -8.67 -56.49 -42.28
CA VAL A 416 -8.36 -57.71 -43.02
C VAL A 416 -8.75 -58.97 -42.23
N SER A 417 -8.58 -58.96 -40.90
CA SER A 417 -8.94 -60.08 -40.03
C SER A 417 -10.47 -60.28 -39.89
N LEU A 418 -11.25 -59.20 -39.91
CA LEU A 418 -12.72 -59.26 -39.91
C LEU A 418 -13.26 -59.66 -41.29
N SER A 419 -12.75 -59.04 -42.37
CA SER A 419 -13.18 -59.32 -43.74
C SER A 419 -12.99 -60.80 -44.14
N THR A 420 -11.88 -61.42 -43.72
CA THR A 420 -11.59 -62.84 -44.00
C THR A 420 -12.54 -63.81 -43.27
N ARG A 421 -13.17 -63.39 -42.16
CA ARG A 421 -14.04 -64.26 -41.35
C ARG A 421 -15.51 -64.21 -41.78
N GLU A 422 -15.95 -63.15 -42.46
CA GLU A 422 -17.30 -63.06 -43.02
C GLU A 422 -17.44 -63.71 -44.41
N THR A 423 -16.39 -63.71 -45.25
CA THR A 423 -16.47 -64.28 -46.61
C THR A 423 -16.68 -65.80 -46.64
N GLN A 424 -16.42 -66.53 -45.55
CA GLN A 424 -16.51 -68.00 -45.52
C GLN A 424 -17.89 -68.55 -45.08
N ARG A 425 -18.93 -67.70 -44.98
CA ARG A 425 -20.28 -68.11 -44.52
C ARG A 425 -21.43 -67.95 -45.53
N VAL A 426 -21.18 -67.42 -46.73
CA VAL A 426 -22.26 -67.06 -47.67
C VAL A 426 -22.44 -68.03 -48.84
N ASP A 427 -21.37 -68.68 -49.32
CA ASP A 427 -21.45 -69.62 -50.46
C ASP A 427 -21.79 -71.05 -50.01
N GLY A 428 -23.08 -71.30 -49.72
CA GLY A 428 -23.49 -72.58 -49.13
C GLY A 428 -24.98 -72.93 -49.14
N ASN A 429 -25.82 -72.35 -50.02
CA ASN A 429 -27.09 -72.98 -50.45
C ASN A 429 -27.81 -72.18 -51.56
N SER A 430 -27.81 -72.71 -52.78
CA SER A 430 -28.94 -72.53 -53.71
C SER A 430 -29.01 -73.72 -54.67
N PHE A 431 -30.19 -74.34 -54.76
CA PHE A 431 -30.51 -75.46 -55.65
C PHE A 431 -31.10 -74.93 -56.97
N GLY A 432 -30.86 -75.66 -58.07
CA GLY A 432 -31.95 -75.97 -58.99
C GLY A 432 -31.75 -75.70 -60.48
N ILE A 433 -31.84 -76.80 -61.23
CA ILE A 433 -32.07 -76.98 -62.69
C ILE A 433 -30.80 -77.21 -63.51
#